data_AF-A0A8H3UEN8-F1
#
_entry.id   AF-A0A8H3UEN8-F1
#
_cell.length_a   1.000
_cell.length_b   1.000
_cell.length_c   1.000
_cell.angle_alpha   90.00
_cell.angle_beta   90.00
_cell.angle_gamma   90.00
#
_symmetry.space_group_name_H-M   'P 1'
#
loop_
_entity.id
_entity.type
_entity.pdbx_description
1 polymer ?
#
loop_
_entity_poly.entity_id
_entity_poly.type
_entity_poly.pdbx_seq_one_letter_code
_entity_poly.pdbx_strand_id
1 'polypeptide(L)'
;MYLKYVASTGLLAIAKASPTNDLRSRQQANNLFVSIPQEWTYKLPPAFSGNVSTDFVRTNTTNSTIDTTLLRARSSPFISYSDDFLSLVGGAQRFRLVSQQSSDFAAEAGVWVPETNQVWFTSSLYAGYSYTQVLDLNTSTIFVPNTSLPIPTPNGGYYFNGLVYLTDIGNETLAGGVYSIDPIPDATGTHQTEVVVNSYYGLRFNGPDDVTWSLSTVNGTKKPLMFFTTDVNFRPVVHGYTDPVGLPNAVWRFDPTEQLLEPIIPPADIATPNGIRVNKDFTLLYVTDTTLTAESKIGHSSNGWGSPSIYQYELSPDGYPKNKRLVGFTRRGASDGIHIDDAGRIWTAEYEGVVVRSPNGRVLGIFNAEYFLEGDAQGLAQPKIANFALANDTLVILAQTRIWTVNVGQVLVDPTRFRL
;
A
#
# COMPACT_ATOMS: atom_id res chain seq x y z
N MET A 1 12.09 -33.00 75.81
CA MET A 1 10.85 -32.34 76.25
C MET A 1 10.17 -31.79 75.00
N TYR A 2 9.02 -32.36 74.64
CA TYR A 2 8.24 -31.94 73.47
C TYR A 2 7.57 -30.59 73.72
N LEU A 3 7.62 -29.69 72.75
CA LEU A 3 6.56 -28.70 72.56
C LEU A 3 6.45 -28.34 71.07
N LYS A 4 5.28 -28.67 70.51
CA LYS A 4 4.81 -28.29 69.18
C LYS A 4 4.47 -26.80 69.17
N TYR A 5 4.79 -26.11 68.08
CA TYR A 5 3.94 -25.03 67.56
C TYR A 5 3.90 -25.11 66.03
N VAL A 6 2.70 -24.92 65.48
CA VAL A 6 2.31 -25.11 64.09
C VAL A 6 2.00 -23.75 63.46
N ALA A 7 2.31 -23.64 62.15
CA ALA A 7 1.88 -22.64 61.15
C ALA A 7 2.46 -21.22 61.30
N SER A 8 2.91 -20.54 60.25
CA SER A 8 2.31 -20.43 58.91
C SER A 8 3.35 -20.17 57.82
N THR A 9 3.09 -20.72 56.65
CA THR A 9 3.79 -20.50 55.38
C THR A 9 3.31 -19.20 54.73
N GLY A 10 4.22 -18.25 54.55
CA GLY A 10 4.04 -17.09 53.67
C GLY A 10 5.17 -17.03 52.65
N LEU A 11 5.03 -17.76 51.54
CA LEU A 11 5.84 -17.52 50.34
C LEU A 11 5.38 -16.18 49.73
N LEU A 12 6.24 -15.17 49.79
CA LEU A 12 6.15 -14.00 48.91
C LEU A 12 6.51 -14.47 47.49
N ALA A 13 5.49 -14.85 46.72
CA ALA A 13 5.61 -14.95 45.27
C ALA A 13 5.68 -13.52 44.72
N ILE A 14 6.89 -13.06 44.39
CA ILE A 14 7.08 -11.89 43.54
C ILE A 14 6.58 -12.31 42.15
N ALA A 15 5.34 -11.94 41.83
CA ALA A 15 4.83 -12.06 40.47
C ALA A 15 5.70 -11.17 39.57
N LYS A 16 6.58 -11.79 38.77
CA LYS A 16 7.20 -11.11 37.64
C LYS A 16 6.07 -10.65 36.71
N ALA A 17 5.88 -9.34 36.59
CA ALA A 17 5.01 -8.77 35.59
C ALA A 17 5.45 -9.29 34.20
N SER A 18 4.49 -9.79 33.43
CA SER A 18 4.71 -10.16 32.03
C SER A 18 5.21 -8.94 31.24
N PRO A 19 6.19 -9.09 30.33
CA PRO A 19 6.71 -7.98 29.49
C PRO A 19 5.62 -7.23 28.71
N THR A 20 4.47 -7.87 28.48
CA THR A 20 3.31 -7.31 27.77
C THR A 20 2.57 -6.22 28.55
N ASN A 21 2.65 -6.21 29.89
CA ASN A 21 1.95 -5.20 30.70
C ASN A 21 2.73 -3.90 30.86
N ASP A 22 4.07 -3.92 30.73
CA ASP A 22 4.91 -2.72 30.87
C ASP A 22 4.88 -1.85 29.59
N LEU A 23 4.69 -2.46 28.41
CA LEU A 23 4.48 -1.73 27.15
C LEU A 23 3.16 -0.94 27.15
N ARG A 24 2.06 -1.53 27.65
CA ARG A 24 0.76 -0.84 27.74
C ARG A 24 0.80 0.34 28.73
N SER A 25 1.59 0.27 29.81
CA SER A 25 1.73 1.36 30.77
C SER A 25 2.67 2.49 30.33
N ARG A 26 3.61 2.22 29.41
CA ARG A 26 4.49 3.26 28.82
C ARG A 26 3.88 3.95 27.59
N GLN A 27 2.87 3.36 26.97
CA GLN A 27 2.15 3.91 25.81
C GLN A 27 1.07 4.97 26.16
N GLN A 28 0.87 5.28 27.44
CA GLN A 28 0.08 6.44 27.88
C GLN A 28 0.88 7.76 27.86
N ALA A 29 1.84 7.90 26.94
CA ALA A 29 2.35 9.20 26.52
C ALA A 29 1.35 9.82 25.53
N ASN A 30 0.29 10.42 26.09
CA ASN A 30 -0.73 11.32 25.52
C ASN A 30 -0.95 11.29 23.98
N ASN A 31 -2.11 10.75 23.58
CA ASN A 31 -2.87 10.97 22.32
C ASN A 31 -2.41 10.29 21.00
N LEU A 32 -1.26 9.60 20.95
CA LEU A 32 -0.80 9.01 19.67
C LEU A 32 -1.52 7.71 19.25
N PHE A 33 -2.03 6.95 20.21
CA PHE A 33 -2.70 5.68 19.93
C PHE A 33 -4.10 5.64 20.54
N VAL A 34 -5.02 5.02 19.81
CA VAL A 34 -6.24 4.46 20.38
C VAL A 34 -6.32 2.97 20.06
N SER A 35 -6.39 2.16 21.11
CA SER A 35 -6.59 0.71 20.98
C SER A 35 -8.08 0.39 21.06
N ILE A 36 -8.62 -0.14 19.97
CA ILE A 36 -9.99 -0.62 19.87
C ILE A 36 -9.95 -2.16 20.03
N PRO A 37 -10.72 -2.74 20.96
CA PRO A 37 -10.82 -4.18 21.08
C PRO A 37 -11.24 -4.81 19.75
N GLN A 38 -10.50 -5.84 19.31
CA GLN A 38 -10.80 -6.54 18.05
C GLN A 38 -12.25 -7.04 18.00
N GLU A 39 -12.83 -7.44 19.14
CA GLU A 39 -14.23 -7.88 19.19
C GLU A 39 -15.19 -6.83 18.61
N TRP A 40 -14.90 -5.54 18.77
CA TRP A 40 -15.77 -4.46 18.28
C TRP A 40 -15.79 -4.34 16.76
N THR A 41 -14.84 -4.95 16.05
CA THR A 41 -14.85 -4.95 14.57
C THR A 41 -15.85 -5.96 13.99
N TYR A 42 -16.33 -6.92 14.79
CA TYR A 42 -17.31 -7.93 14.35
C TYR A 42 -18.51 -8.08 15.29
N LYS A 43 -18.51 -7.39 16.44
CA LYS A 43 -19.56 -7.46 17.44
C LYS A 43 -19.70 -6.16 18.21
N LEU A 44 -20.72 -5.40 17.83
CA LEU A 44 -21.19 -4.19 18.52
C LEU A 44 -22.51 -4.50 19.27
N PRO A 45 -22.97 -3.62 20.19
CA PRO A 45 -24.32 -3.72 20.76
C PRO A 45 -25.38 -3.79 19.64
N PRO A 46 -26.52 -4.48 19.83
CA PRO A 46 -27.51 -4.66 18.76
C PRO A 46 -28.01 -3.36 18.11
N ALA A 47 -28.06 -2.27 18.87
CA ALA A 47 -28.40 -0.94 18.37
C ALA A 47 -27.10 -0.17 18.03
N PHE A 48 -26.76 -0.17 16.74
CA PHE A 48 -25.67 0.63 16.18
C PHE A 48 -26.04 1.10 14.77
N SER A 49 -25.39 2.16 14.30
CA SER A 49 -25.50 2.64 12.92
C SER A 49 -24.12 3.01 12.39
N GLY A 50 -23.72 2.40 11.29
CA GLY A 50 -22.52 2.74 10.53
C GLY A 50 -22.88 3.05 9.07
N ASN A 51 -21.92 3.60 8.32
CA ASN A 51 -22.09 3.90 6.90
C ASN A 51 -20.82 3.49 6.14
N VAL A 52 -21.00 2.77 5.02
CA VAL A 52 -19.91 2.29 4.14
C VAL A 52 -19.06 3.44 3.58
N SER A 53 -19.63 4.64 3.45
CA SER A 53 -18.95 5.85 2.97
C SER A 53 -18.25 6.66 4.06
N THR A 54 -18.16 6.14 5.28
CA THR A 54 -17.56 6.84 6.45
C THR A 54 -16.63 5.90 7.21
N ASP A 55 -15.66 6.42 7.96
CA ASP A 55 -14.68 5.62 8.72
C ASP A 55 -15.32 4.81 9.87
N PHE A 56 -14.71 3.69 10.30
CA PHE A 56 -15.32 2.75 11.26
C PHE A 56 -15.53 3.43 12.60
N VAL A 57 -14.59 4.30 12.93
CA VAL A 57 -14.59 5.23 14.07
C VAL A 57 -15.75 6.25 14.05
N ARG A 58 -16.55 6.31 12.98
CA ARG A 58 -17.79 7.12 12.89
C ARG A 58 -19.07 6.33 13.19
N THR A 59 -18.94 5.05 13.53
CA THR A 59 -20.07 4.22 13.97
C THR A 59 -20.65 4.78 15.26
N ASN A 60 -21.97 4.98 15.31
CA ASN A 60 -22.69 5.34 16.52
C ASN A 60 -23.28 4.09 17.16
N THR A 61 -23.20 3.97 18.48
CA THR A 61 -23.76 2.85 19.24
C THR A 61 -24.65 3.35 20.37
N THR A 62 -25.25 2.43 21.13
CA THR A 62 -25.91 2.76 22.40
C THR A 62 -24.97 2.67 23.61
N ASN A 63 -23.68 2.34 23.39
CA ASN A 63 -22.69 2.19 24.45
C ASN A 63 -21.73 3.39 24.46
N SER A 64 -21.86 4.24 25.47
CA SER A 64 -21.05 5.46 25.62
C SER A 64 -19.55 5.21 25.70
N THR A 65 -19.11 4.04 26.19
CA THR A 65 -17.68 3.69 26.25
C THR A 65 -17.12 3.40 24.85
N ILE A 66 -17.90 2.71 24.02
CA ILE A 66 -17.53 2.46 22.61
C ILE A 66 -17.48 3.81 21.89
N ASP A 67 -18.54 4.59 21.95
CA ASP A 67 -18.63 5.87 21.23
C ASP A 67 -17.53 6.86 21.63
N THR A 68 -17.21 6.96 22.94
CA THR A 68 -16.11 7.81 23.43
C THR A 68 -14.75 7.32 22.92
N THR A 69 -14.57 6.01 22.77
CA THR A 69 -13.33 5.44 22.24
C THR A 69 -13.20 5.65 20.74
N LEU A 70 -14.28 5.42 19.98
CA LEU A 70 -14.32 5.70 18.55
C LEU A 70 -14.11 7.19 18.26
N LEU A 71 -14.71 8.08 19.07
CA LEU A 71 -14.50 9.53 18.95
C LEU A 71 -13.03 9.92 19.14
N ARG A 72 -12.34 9.37 20.14
CA ARG A 72 -10.90 9.61 20.34
C ARG A 72 -10.05 9.06 19.19
N ALA A 73 -10.46 7.93 18.61
CA ALA A 73 -9.73 7.31 17.51
C ALA A 73 -9.70 8.19 16.25
N ARG A 74 -10.75 8.99 16.01
CA ARG A 74 -10.82 9.95 14.88
C ARG A 74 -9.65 10.93 14.85
N SER A 75 -9.22 11.41 16.03
CA SER A 75 -8.13 12.37 16.17
C SER A 75 -6.79 11.74 16.56
N SER A 76 -6.66 10.41 16.39
CA SER A 76 -5.43 9.69 16.69
C SER A 76 -4.71 9.30 15.40
N PRO A 77 -3.38 9.49 15.29
CA PRO A 77 -2.64 9.08 14.09
C PRO A 77 -2.63 7.56 13.89
N PHE A 78 -2.74 6.79 14.98
CA PHE A 78 -2.64 5.33 14.94
C PHE A 78 -3.82 4.68 15.66
N ILE A 79 -4.55 3.82 14.94
CA ILE A 79 -5.64 3.03 15.48
C ILE A 79 -5.19 1.58 15.54
N SER A 80 -5.18 0.99 16.73
CA SER A 80 -4.77 -0.40 16.94
C SER A 80 -5.96 -1.32 17.17
N TYR A 81 -5.92 -2.50 16.55
CA TYR A 81 -6.82 -3.64 16.83
C TYR A 81 -6.06 -4.87 17.36
N SER A 82 -4.75 -4.78 17.55
CA SER A 82 -3.91 -5.89 18.02
C SER A 82 -2.64 -5.43 18.75
N ASP A 83 -2.14 -6.27 19.66
CA ASP A 83 -0.83 -6.05 20.28
C ASP A 83 0.32 -6.15 19.26
N ASP A 84 0.13 -6.89 18.16
CA ASP A 84 1.11 -6.97 17.06
C ASP A 84 1.29 -5.61 16.37
N PHE A 85 0.20 -4.87 16.15
CA PHE A 85 0.28 -3.52 15.60
C PHE A 85 0.92 -2.56 16.60
N LEU A 86 0.56 -2.65 17.88
CA LEU A 86 1.23 -1.88 18.93
C LEU A 86 2.72 -2.19 19.03
N SER A 87 3.15 -3.41 18.75
CA SER A 87 4.56 -3.79 18.75
C SER A 87 5.27 -3.29 17.48
N LEU A 88 4.59 -3.37 16.33
CA LEU A 88 5.07 -2.82 15.06
C LEU A 88 5.31 -1.31 15.15
N VAL A 89 4.31 -0.55 15.61
CA VAL A 89 4.43 0.90 15.77
C VAL A 89 5.10 1.27 17.10
N GLY A 90 5.25 0.33 18.04
CA GLY A 90 5.68 0.54 19.44
C GLY A 90 7.11 1.04 19.67
N GLY A 91 7.79 1.40 18.59
CA GLY A 91 9.05 2.15 18.58
C GLY A 91 8.97 3.44 17.76
N ALA A 92 7.79 3.92 17.37
CA ALA A 92 7.63 5.15 16.59
C ALA A 92 8.05 6.35 17.42
N GLN A 93 9.34 6.62 17.40
CA GLN A 93 9.93 7.73 18.12
C GLN A 93 9.66 9.06 17.40
N ARG A 94 9.30 9.01 16.10
CA ARG A 94 9.12 10.16 15.21
C ARG A 94 8.13 9.83 14.10
N PHE A 95 7.02 10.56 14.03
CA PHE A 95 6.33 10.81 12.78
C PHE A 95 6.39 12.31 12.50
N ARG A 96 6.56 12.68 11.23
CA ARG A 96 6.75 14.08 10.83
C ARG A 96 6.08 14.36 9.50
N LEU A 97 5.52 15.56 9.39
CA LEU A 97 5.18 16.15 8.11
C LEU A 97 6.49 16.53 7.44
N VAL A 98 6.79 15.91 6.29
CA VAL A 98 8.00 16.15 5.52
C VAL A 98 7.79 17.32 4.56
N SER A 99 6.63 17.35 3.91
CA SER A 99 6.30 18.37 2.91
C SER A 99 4.80 18.56 2.86
N GLN A 100 4.39 19.80 2.58
CA GLN A 100 3.03 20.18 2.28
C GLN A 100 3.05 21.19 1.13
N GLN A 101 2.19 20.99 0.13
CA GLN A 101 2.03 21.89 -1.01
C GLN A 101 0.56 22.30 -1.18
N SER A 102 0.28 23.21 -2.11
CA SER A 102 -1.09 23.66 -2.43
C SER A 102 -1.80 22.75 -3.44
N SER A 103 -1.09 21.82 -4.07
CA SER A 103 -1.58 20.91 -5.10
C SER A 103 -1.27 19.45 -4.76
N ASP A 104 -2.02 18.53 -5.38
CA ASP A 104 -1.94 17.08 -5.15
C ASP A 104 -0.68 16.48 -5.81
N PHE A 105 0.48 16.65 -5.15
CA PHE A 105 1.78 16.31 -5.69
C PHE A 105 2.28 14.90 -5.31
N ALA A 106 1.69 14.26 -4.32
CA ALA A 106 2.15 12.98 -3.77
C ALA A 106 0.99 11.98 -3.65
N ALA A 107 0.85 11.08 -4.62
CA ALA A 107 -0.28 10.15 -4.67
C ALA A 107 0.14 8.67 -4.84
N GLU A 108 1.03 8.37 -5.79
CA GLU A 108 1.16 7.02 -6.35
C GLU A 108 2.60 6.44 -6.30
N ALA A 109 2.74 5.16 -6.67
CA ALA A 109 3.96 4.33 -6.81
C ALA A 109 4.78 4.01 -5.54
N GLY A 110 5.07 4.99 -4.69
CA GLY A 110 5.85 4.82 -3.45
C GLY A 110 7.01 3.80 -3.53
N VAL A 111 8.03 4.06 -4.33
CA VAL A 111 9.13 3.13 -4.65
C VAL A 111 10.41 3.50 -3.89
N TRP A 112 10.82 2.67 -2.92
CA TRP A 112 12.07 2.89 -2.20
C TRP A 112 13.28 2.31 -2.97
N VAL A 113 14.30 3.15 -3.15
CA VAL A 113 15.61 2.80 -3.71
C VAL A 113 16.63 2.78 -2.57
N PRO A 114 17.07 1.60 -2.11
CA PRO A 114 17.95 1.47 -0.96
C PRO A 114 19.31 2.15 -1.11
N GLU A 115 19.90 2.10 -2.30
CA GLU A 115 21.27 2.54 -2.58
C GLU A 115 21.44 4.05 -2.41
N THR A 116 20.40 4.82 -2.73
CA THR A 116 20.38 6.28 -2.58
C THR A 116 19.55 6.72 -1.38
N ASN A 117 18.87 5.79 -0.70
CA ASN A 117 17.87 6.03 0.35
C ASN A 117 16.81 7.05 -0.08
N GLN A 118 16.27 6.86 -1.28
CA GLN A 118 15.29 7.74 -1.91
C GLN A 118 13.96 7.01 -2.10
N VAL A 119 12.87 7.75 -2.09
CA VAL A 119 11.54 7.25 -2.48
C VAL A 119 11.09 7.98 -3.73
N TRP A 120 10.92 7.22 -4.81
CA TRP A 120 10.35 7.69 -6.06
C TRP A 120 8.83 7.56 -5.99
N PHE A 121 8.11 8.59 -6.41
CA PHE A 121 6.66 8.63 -6.34
C PHE A 121 6.12 9.50 -7.47
N THR A 122 4.82 9.45 -7.67
CA THR A 122 4.13 10.17 -8.75
C THR A 122 3.01 11.02 -8.18
N SER A 123 2.72 12.11 -8.89
CA SER A 123 1.64 13.04 -8.50
C SER A 123 0.25 12.47 -8.81
N SER A 124 -0.77 13.15 -8.32
CA SER A 124 -2.16 12.73 -8.52
C SER A 124 -2.62 12.87 -9.97
N LEU A 125 -3.27 11.85 -10.51
CA LEU A 125 -3.92 11.92 -11.83
C LEU A 125 -5.07 12.92 -11.87
N TYR A 126 -5.68 13.27 -10.73
CA TYR A 126 -6.81 14.20 -10.66
C TYR A 126 -6.45 15.65 -10.97
N ALA A 127 -5.16 15.98 -11.02
CA ALA A 127 -4.66 17.25 -11.55
C ALA A 127 -4.65 17.31 -13.09
N GLY A 128 -5.04 16.23 -13.77
CA GLY A 128 -5.16 16.13 -15.22
C GLY A 128 -3.90 15.70 -15.95
N TYR A 129 -2.76 15.73 -15.27
CA TYR A 129 -1.46 15.20 -15.69
C TYR A 129 -0.75 14.61 -14.46
N SER A 130 0.10 13.61 -14.66
CA SER A 130 0.97 13.08 -13.61
C SER A 130 2.44 13.32 -13.96
N TYR A 131 3.30 13.38 -12.94
CA TYR A 131 4.74 13.51 -13.09
C TYR A 131 5.48 12.80 -11.94
N THR A 132 6.70 12.37 -12.23
CA THR A 132 7.57 11.68 -11.27
C THR A 132 8.32 12.69 -10.38
N GLN A 133 8.44 12.36 -9.11
CA GLN A 133 9.25 13.06 -8.13
C GLN A 133 10.03 12.07 -7.26
N VAL A 134 11.07 12.57 -6.60
CA VAL A 134 11.92 11.80 -5.69
C VAL A 134 12.05 12.54 -4.37
N LEU A 135 11.77 11.83 -3.28
CA LEU A 135 12.05 12.26 -1.91
C LEU A 135 13.36 11.62 -1.45
N ASP A 136 14.34 12.43 -1.10
CA ASP A 136 15.54 11.98 -0.40
C ASP A 136 15.24 11.86 1.11
N LEU A 137 15.33 10.66 1.66
CA LEU A 137 14.98 10.43 3.07
C LEU A 137 16.05 10.97 4.04
N ASN A 138 17.29 11.15 3.59
CA ASN A 138 18.37 11.69 4.41
C ASN A 138 18.22 13.21 4.59
N THR A 139 17.91 13.93 3.52
CA THR A 139 17.82 15.39 3.52
C THR A 139 16.40 15.91 3.63
N SER A 140 15.39 15.06 3.39
CA SER A 140 13.98 15.43 3.31
C SER A 140 13.66 16.40 2.17
N THR A 141 14.51 16.42 1.13
CA THR A 141 14.30 17.26 -0.07
C THR A 141 13.55 16.49 -1.14
N ILE A 142 12.71 17.21 -1.89
CA ILE A 142 11.97 16.68 -3.03
C ILE A 142 12.48 17.32 -4.31
N PHE A 143 12.69 16.52 -5.35
CA PHE A 143 13.10 17.00 -6.67
C PHE A 143 12.45 16.18 -7.79
N VAL A 144 12.45 16.75 -9.00
CA VAL A 144 11.99 16.07 -10.22
C VAL A 144 13.22 15.46 -10.90
N PRO A 145 13.25 14.13 -11.15
CA PRO A 145 14.37 13.49 -11.84
C PRO A 145 14.34 13.85 -13.33
N ASN A 146 15.53 14.07 -13.92
CA ASN A 146 15.67 14.29 -15.36
C ASN A 146 15.85 12.94 -16.08
N THR A 147 14.82 12.43 -16.76
CA THR A 147 14.86 11.14 -17.47
C THR A 147 15.26 11.29 -18.94
N SER A 148 15.96 10.31 -19.50
CA SER A 148 16.41 10.35 -20.91
C SER A 148 15.27 10.11 -21.92
N LEU A 149 14.16 9.52 -21.47
CA LEU A 149 12.91 9.41 -22.23
C LEU A 149 11.76 10.09 -21.48
N PRO A 150 10.76 10.64 -22.20
CA PRO A 150 9.56 11.16 -21.58
C PRO A 150 8.70 10.03 -21.02
N ILE A 151 8.18 10.24 -19.80
CA ILE A 151 7.15 9.40 -19.18
C ILE A 151 5.95 10.33 -18.93
N PRO A 152 4.99 10.40 -19.88
CA PRO A 152 4.01 11.48 -19.92
C PRO A 152 2.97 11.45 -18.79
N THR A 153 2.58 10.26 -18.33
CA THR A 153 1.54 10.08 -17.31
C THR A 153 1.92 8.91 -16.40
N PRO A 154 3.02 9.03 -15.63
CA PRO A 154 3.49 7.97 -14.75
C PRO A 154 2.47 7.69 -13.64
N ASN A 155 2.31 6.42 -13.25
CA ASN A 155 1.34 6.02 -12.22
C ASN A 155 2.01 5.23 -11.10
N GLY A 156 1.95 3.91 -11.13
CA GLY A 156 2.53 2.98 -10.16
C GLY A 156 4.00 2.64 -10.39
N GLY A 157 4.57 1.79 -9.53
CA GLY A 157 5.99 1.50 -9.61
C GLY A 157 6.56 0.42 -8.67
N TYR A 158 7.78 -0.03 -9.00
CA TYR A 158 8.54 -1.03 -8.25
C TYR A 158 10.04 -0.83 -8.38
N TYR A 159 10.81 -1.21 -7.37
CA TYR A 159 12.27 -1.26 -7.45
C TYR A 159 12.74 -2.72 -7.56
N PHE A 160 13.57 -3.02 -8.55
CA PHE A 160 14.13 -4.35 -8.72
C PHE A 160 15.47 -4.31 -9.44
N ASN A 161 16.43 -5.07 -8.93
CA ASN A 161 17.74 -5.31 -9.53
C ASN A 161 18.48 -4.03 -10.01
N GLY A 162 18.49 -2.99 -9.17
CA GLY A 162 19.19 -1.74 -9.49
C GLY A 162 18.35 -0.69 -10.21
N LEU A 163 17.14 -1.03 -10.67
CA LEU A 163 16.32 -0.15 -11.51
C LEU A 163 14.98 0.18 -10.84
N VAL A 164 14.51 1.40 -11.07
CA VAL A 164 13.13 1.81 -10.80
C VAL A 164 12.30 1.49 -12.03
N TYR A 165 11.19 0.79 -11.84
CA TYR A 165 10.20 0.53 -12.87
C TYR A 165 8.97 1.37 -12.57
N LEU A 166 8.53 2.17 -13.55
CA LEU A 166 7.29 2.93 -13.47
C LEU A 166 6.33 2.46 -14.55
N THR A 167 5.06 2.35 -14.20
CA THR A 167 3.99 2.28 -15.19
C THR A 167 3.70 3.69 -15.71
N ASP A 168 3.25 3.75 -16.95
CA ASP A 168 2.84 4.97 -17.62
C ASP A 168 1.53 4.71 -18.35
N ILE A 169 0.55 5.58 -18.11
CA ILE A 169 -0.74 5.49 -18.78
C ILE A 169 -0.62 5.91 -20.24
N GLY A 170 0.35 6.76 -20.58
CA GLY A 170 0.52 7.33 -21.91
C GLY A 170 -0.28 8.62 -22.11
N ASN A 171 -0.41 9.05 -23.37
CA ASN A 171 -1.26 10.16 -23.80
C ASN A 171 -1.75 9.95 -25.25
N GLU A 172 -2.31 10.98 -25.89
CA GLU A 172 -2.76 10.92 -27.30
C GLU A 172 -1.70 10.36 -28.25
N THR A 173 -0.45 10.78 -28.06
CA THR A 173 0.65 10.55 -28.99
C THR A 173 1.57 9.41 -28.57
N LEU A 174 1.87 9.32 -27.27
CA LEU A 174 2.78 8.34 -26.69
C LEU A 174 1.99 7.21 -26.06
N ALA A 175 2.28 5.97 -26.48
CA ALA A 175 1.68 4.80 -25.88
C ALA A 175 2.19 4.62 -24.44
N GLY A 176 1.27 4.30 -23.53
CA GLY A 176 1.60 3.87 -22.18
C GLY A 176 2.31 2.52 -22.16
N GLY A 177 2.93 2.20 -21.03
CA GLY A 177 3.72 0.99 -20.88
C GLY A 177 4.36 0.88 -19.50
N VAL A 178 5.39 0.03 -19.41
CA VAL A 178 6.31 -0.01 -18.27
C VAL A 178 7.66 0.49 -18.74
N TYR A 179 8.24 1.41 -17.98
CA TYR A 179 9.55 1.99 -18.20
C TYR A 179 10.49 1.56 -17.09
N SER A 180 11.75 1.30 -17.42
CA SER A 180 12.82 1.14 -16.44
C SER A 180 13.67 2.40 -16.40
N ILE A 181 14.17 2.76 -15.23
CA ILE A 181 14.93 3.98 -14.95
C ILE A 181 16.13 3.61 -14.08
N ASP A 182 17.33 4.01 -14.48
CA ASP A 182 18.49 3.96 -13.59
C ASP A 182 18.36 5.07 -12.53
N PRO A 183 18.22 4.72 -11.24
CA PRO A 183 18.10 5.71 -10.18
C PRO A 183 19.40 6.50 -9.96
N ILE A 184 20.53 6.06 -10.52
CA ILE A 184 21.80 6.77 -10.49
C ILE A 184 21.94 7.54 -11.82
N PRO A 185 21.96 8.88 -11.80
CA PRO A 185 22.09 9.65 -13.02
C PRO A 185 23.52 9.55 -13.59
N ASP A 186 23.65 9.74 -14.89
CA ASP A 186 24.94 9.88 -15.56
C ASP A 186 25.66 11.20 -15.19
N ALA A 187 26.83 11.43 -15.79
CA ALA A 187 27.64 12.62 -15.52
C ALA A 187 26.95 13.96 -15.86
N THR A 188 25.85 13.95 -16.62
CA THR A 188 25.05 15.13 -16.95
C THR A 188 23.86 15.34 -16.01
N GLY A 189 23.65 14.43 -15.05
CA GLY A 189 22.48 14.43 -14.18
C GLY A 189 21.26 13.76 -14.82
N THR A 190 21.44 12.98 -15.89
CA THR A 190 20.33 12.32 -16.60
C THR A 190 20.18 10.87 -16.15
N HIS A 191 18.97 10.49 -15.75
CA HIS A 191 18.58 9.12 -15.44
C HIS A 191 18.28 8.37 -16.74
N GLN A 192 19.04 7.31 -17.02
CA GLN A 192 18.82 6.51 -18.24
C GLN A 192 17.50 5.77 -18.12
N THR A 193 16.67 5.87 -19.16
CA THR A 193 15.30 5.36 -19.18
C THR A 193 15.07 4.51 -20.42
N GLU A 194 14.43 3.35 -20.27
CA GLU A 194 14.12 2.43 -21.36
C GLU A 194 12.66 1.97 -21.29
N VAL A 195 12.04 1.80 -22.47
CA VAL A 195 10.72 1.16 -22.59
C VAL A 195 10.90 -0.35 -22.42
N VAL A 196 10.22 -0.94 -21.43
CA VAL A 196 10.26 -2.40 -21.17
C VAL A 196 9.17 -3.12 -21.97
N VAL A 197 7.92 -2.66 -21.85
CA VAL A 197 6.77 -3.14 -22.62
C VAL A 197 5.80 -1.99 -22.88
N ASN A 198 5.29 -1.85 -24.10
CA ASN A 198 4.29 -0.83 -24.43
C ASN A 198 3.25 -1.28 -25.48
N SER A 199 3.29 -2.56 -25.89
CA SER A 199 2.41 -3.07 -26.93
C SER A 199 2.09 -4.55 -26.77
N TYR A 200 0.85 -4.92 -27.12
CA TYR A 200 0.42 -6.30 -27.33
C TYR A 200 -0.05 -6.49 -28.77
N TYR A 201 0.77 -7.13 -29.61
CA TYR A 201 0.52 -7.31 -31.05
C TYR A 201 0.19 -5.99 -31.80
N GLY A 202 0.82 -4.88 -31.42
CA GLY A 202 0.57 -3.56 -32.01
C GLY A 202 -0.54 -2.76 -31.33
N LEU A 203 -1.28 -3.34 -30.37
CA LEU A 203 -2.30 -2.66 -29.59
C LEU A 203 -1.69 -1.98 -28.35
N ARG A 204 -2.19 -0.79 -28.01
CA ARG A 204 -1.83 -0.06 -26.78
C ARG A 204 -2.48 -0.73 -25.57
N PHE A 205 -1.79 -0.74 -24.43
CA PHE A 205 -2.40 -1.13 -23.15
C PHE A 205 -3.44 -0.09 -22.70
N ASN A 206 -4.45 -0.54 -21.95
CA ASN A 206 -5.36 0.38 -21.28
C ASN A 206 -4.73 0.77 -19.95
N GLY A 207 -4.07 1.92 -19.91
CA GLY A 207 -3.54 2.51 -18.67
C GLY A 207 -2.88 1.52 -17.71
N PRO A 208 -1.64 1.10 -17.98
CA PRO A 208 -0.82 0.39 -17.00
C PRO A 208 -0.88 1.12 -15.65
N ASP A 209 -1.31 0.40 -14.62
CA ASP A 209 -1.62 0.98 -13.31
C ASP A 209 -0.44 0.76 -12.37
N ASP A 210 -0.13 -0.49 -12.01
CA ASP A 210 0.91 -0.81 -11.04
C ASP A 210 1.77 -2.01 -11.50
N VAL A 211 3.00 -2.14 -10.99
CA VAL A 211 3.98 -3.14 -11.45
C VAL A 211 4.70 -3.82 -10.29
N THR A 212 5.14 -5.06 -10.48
CA THR A 212 6.01 -5.78 -9.54
C THR A 212 6.90 -6.78 -10.26
N TRP A 213 7.99 -7.19 -9.61
CA TRP A 213 8.92 -8.20 -10.12
C TRP A 213 8.97 -9.43 -9.21
N SER A 214 9.04 -10.60 -9.83
CA SER A 214 9.19 -11.91 -9.20
C SER A 214 10.32 -12.71 -9.82
N LEU A 215 10.49 -13.94 -9.34
CA LEU A 215 11.49 -14.89 -9.83
C LEU A 215 10.84 -16.19 -10.28
N SER A 216 11.08 -16.56 -11.54
CA SER A 216 10.99 -17.96 -11.98
C SER A 216 12.06 -18.77 -11.27
N THR A 217 11.72 -19.98 -10.86
CA THR A 217 12.61 -20.96 -10.21
C THR A 217 12.62 -22.30 -10.94
N VAL A 218 12.14 -22.33 -12.19
CA VAL A 218 12.16 -23.53 -13.04
C VAL A 218 13.58 -24.10 -13.11
N ASN A 219 13.71 -25.41 -12.88
CA ASN A 219 14.98 -26.14 -12.85
C ASN A 219 16.00 -25.62 -11.82
N GLY A 220 15.56 -24.87 -10.80
CA GLY A 220 16.43 -24.30 -9.76
C GLY A 220 17.17 -23.03 -10.18
N THR A 221 16.96 -22.53 -11.39
CA THR A 221 17.56 -21.28 -11.88
C THR A 221 16.62 -20.12 -11.61
N LYS A 222 17.09 -19.11 -10.87
CA LYS A 222 16.37 -17.86 -10.66
C LYS A 222 16.42 -17.00 -11.92
N LYS A 223 15.26 -16.64 -12.47
CA LYS A 223 15.14 -15.70 -13.60
C LYS A 223 14.06 -14.66 -13.31
N PRO A 224 14.25 -13.39 -13.67
CA PRO A 224 13.29 -12.35 -13.35
C PRO A 224 12.01 -12.48 -14.20
N LEU A 225 10.87 -12.21 -13.57
CA LEU A 225 9.54 -12.14 -14.20
C LEU A 225 8.86 -10.85 -13.76
N MET A 226 8.27 -10.12 -14.70
CA MET A 226 7.53 -8.90 -14.38
C MET A 226 6.04 -9.15 -14.44
N PHE A 227 5.30 -8.57 -13.50
CA PHE A 227 3.84 -8.52 -13.53
C PHE A 227 3.37 -7.08 -13.48
N PHE A 228 2.32 -6.74 -14.21
CA PHE A 228 1.71 -5.42 -14.15
C PHE A 228 0.21 -5.50 -14.40
N THR A 229 -0.51 -4.50 -13.89
CA THR A 229 -1.96 -4.37 -14.02
C THR A 229 -2.32 -3.33 -15.08
N THR A 230 -3.49 -3.49 -15.68
CA THR A 230 -4.09 -2.51 -16.59
C THR A 230 -5.52 -2.23 -16.14
N ASP A 231 -5.84 -0.96 -15.88
CA ASP A 231 -7.20 -0.51 -15.53
C ASP A 231 -7.96 0.02 -16.77
N VAL A 232 -9.28 -0.18 -16.80
CA VAL A 232 -10.14 0.02 -17.97
C VAL A 232 -10.27 1.49 -18.33
N ASN A 233 -10.18 2.41 -17.36
CA ASN A 233 -10.61 3.78 -17.64
C ASN A 233 -10.03 4.90 -16.76
N PHE A 234 -8.75 5.23 -16.99
CA PHE A 234 -8.17 6.50 -16.53
C PHE A 234 -8.61 7.74 -17.34
N ARG A 235 -9.38 7.56 -18.42
CA ARG A 235 -9.72 8.67 -19.34
C ARG A 235 -10.52 9.82 -18.72
N PRO A 236 -11.42 9.61 -17.74
CA PRO A 236 -12.13 10.72 -17.11
C PRO A 236 -11.20 11.61 -16.27
N VAL A 237 -10.02 11.12 -15.89
CA VAL A 237 -9.08 11.83 -15.02
C VAL A 237 -7.80 12.25 -15.74
N VAL A 238 -7.46 11.64 -16.88
CA VAL A 238 -6.30 12.02 -17.71
C VAL A 238 -6.72 12.90 -18.88
N HIS A 239 -6.19 14.13 -18.96
CA HIS A 239 -6.48 15.03 -20.07
C HIS A 239 -5.89 14.53 -21.40
N GLY A 240 -6.65 14.71 -22.49
CA GLY A 240 -6.23 14.34 -23.85
C GLY A 240 -6.53 12.90 -24.24
N TYR A 241 -6.92 11.98 -23.34
CA TYR A 241 -7.12 10.60 -23.79
C TYR A 241 -8.38 10.43 -24.69
N THR A 242 -8.19 10.36 -26.01
CA THR A 242 -9.28 10.32 -27.02
C THR A 242 -9.44 8.97 -27.72
N ASP A 243 -8.45 8.07 -27.63
CA ASP A 243 -8.50 6.74 -28.25
C ASP A 243 -9.57 5.83 -27.59
N PRO A 244 -10.27 4.94 -28.34
CA PRO A 244 -11.18 3.95 -27.76
C PRO A 244 -10.45 2.90 -26.92
N VAL A 245 -11.14 2.21 -26.00
CA VAL A 245 -10.52 1.11 -25.20
C VAL A 245 -10.18 -0.01 -26.18
N GLY A 246 -8.92 -0.44 -26.21
CA GLY A 246 -8.44 -1.43 -27.17
C GLY A 246 -8.42 -2.86 -26.61
N LEU A 247 -7.83 -3.04 -25.43
CA LEU A 247 -7.64 -4.35 -24.79
C LEU A 247 -8.68 -4.59 -23.68
N PRO A 248 -8.82 -5.79 -23.12
CA PRO A 248 -9.47 -5.98 -21.83
C PRO A 248 -8.52 -5.63 -20.68
N ASN A 249 -9.06 -5.35 -19.49
CA ASN A 249 -8.27 -5.36 -18.26
C ASN A 249 -7.67 -6.74 -18.04
N ALA A 250 -6.41 -6.78 -17.60
CA ALA A 250 -5.79 -8.00 -17.14
C ALA A 250 -4.67 -7.68 -16.16
N VAL A 251 -4.24 -8.72 -15.44
CA VAL A 251 -2.87 -8.79 -14.96
C VAL A 251 -2.03 -9.47 -16.03
N TRP A 252 -0.93 -8.83 -16.40
CA TRP A 252 0.00 -9.28 -17.42
C TRP A 252 1.25 -9.85 -16.78
N ARG A 253 1.86 -10.83 -17.43
CA ARG A 253 3.17 -11.42 -17.09
C ARG A 253 4.10 -11.20 -18.28
N PHE A 254 5.28 -10.65 -18.02
CA PHE A 254 6.35 -10.51 -19.00
C PHE A 254 7.58 -11.28 -18.53
N ASP A 255 8.06 -12.18 -19.38
CA ASP A 255 9.31 -12.91 -19.23
C ASP A 255 10.36 -12.30 -20.17
N PRO A 256 11.34 -11.52 -19.67
CA PRO A 256 12.38 -10.94 -20.50
C PRO A 256 13.37 -11.98 -21.04
N THR A 257 13.47 -13.17 -20.42
CA THR A 257 14.37 -14.24 -20.87
C THR A 257 13.78 -14.96 -22.07
N GLU A 258 12.49 -15.28 -22.01
CA GLU A 258 11.76 -15.97 -23.08
C GLU A 258 11.14 -15.01 -24.09
N GLN A 259 11.20 -13.70 -23.83
CA GLN A 259 10.58 -12.62 -24.61
C GLN A 259 9.08 -12.85 -24.80
N LEU A 260 8.42 -13.26 -23.72
CA LEU A 260 7.02 -13.68 -23.71
C LEU A 260 6.18 -12.73 -22.86
N LEU A 261 5.16 -12.14 -23.47
CA LEU A 261 4.15 -11.31 -22.80
C LEU A 261 2.79 -12.01 -22.88
N GLU A 262 2.16 -12.23 -21.73
CA GLU A 262 0.89 -12.95 -21.64
C GLU A 262 -0.08 -12.26 -20.66
N PRO A 263 -1.38 -12.16 -20.98
CA PRO A 263 -2.39 -11.89 -19.98
C PRO A 263 -2.62 -13.16 -19.15
N ILE A 264 -2.47 -13.07 -17.83
CA ILE A 264 -2.52 -14.24 -16.94
C ILE A 264 -3.69 -14.24 -15.96
N ILE A 265 -4.29 -13.07 -15.67
CA ILE A 265 -5.51 -12.95 -14.87
C ILE A 265 -6.51 -12.10 -15.65
N PRO A 266 -7.62 -12.69 -16.12
CA PRO A 266 -8.61 -12.01 -16.96
C PRO A 266 -9.60 -11.17 -16.13
N PRO A 267 -10.40 -10.30 -16.78
CA PRO A 267 -11.37 -9.46 -16.07
C PRO A 267 -12.53 -10.25 -15.44
N ALA A 268 -12.73 -11.50 -15.88
CA ALA A 268 -13.68 -12.42 -15.25
C ALA A 268 -13.21 -12.91 -13.87
N ASP A 269 -11.91 -12.78 -13.56
CA ASP A 269 -11.34 -13.14 -12.27
C ASP A 269 -11.12 -11.90 -11.38
N ILE A 270 -10.51 -10.84 -11.92
CA ILE A 270 -10.37 -9.54 -11.26
C ILE A 270 -10.84 -8.46 -12.23
N ALA A 271 -11.95 -7.79 -11.93
CA ALA A 271 -12.59 -6.89 -12.88
C ALA A 271 -11.79 -5.59 -13.08
N THR A 272 -11.31 -5.00 -12.00
CA THR A 272 -10.51 -3.76 -12.01
C THR A 272 -9.20 -3.99 -11.25
N PRO A 273 -8.21 -4.67 -11.85
CA PRO A 273 -6.93 -4.89 -11.21
C PRO A 273 -6.18 -3.57 -11.10
N ASN A 274 -5.63 -3.29 -9.92
CA ASN A 274 -4.95 -2.03 -9.62
C ASN A 274 -3.62 -2.35 -8.93
N GLY A 275 -3.49 -2.21 -7.62
CA GLY A 275 -2.27 -2.52 -6.87
C GLY A 275 -1.83 -3.98 -7.01
N ILE A 276 -0.51 -4.18 -7.21
CA ILE A 276 0.10 -5.51 -7.36
C ILE A 276 1.43 -5.66 -6.61
N ARG A 277 1.61 -6.78 -5.91
CA ARG A 277 2.85 -7.04 -5.17
C ARG A 277 3.16 -8.52 -5.01
N VAL A 278 4.43 -8.85 -4.98
CA VAL A 278 4.90 -10.17 -4.51
C VAL A 278 5.40 -10.12 -3.07
N ASN A 279 5.39 -11.28 -2.39
CA ASN A 279 6.07 -11.42 -1.11
C ASN A 279 7.59 -11.51 -1.29
N LYS A 280 8.34 -11.35 -0.17
CA LYS A 280 9.81 -11.44 -0.12
C LYS A 280 10.38 -12.71 -0.75
N ASP A 281 9.67 -13.83 -0.63
CA ASP A 281 10.11 -15.13 -1.14
C ASP A 281 9.73 -15.37 -2.60
N PHE A 282 9.04 -14.43 -3.26
CA PHE A 282 8.60 -14.53 -4.66
C PHE A 282 7.64 -15.70 -4.94
N THR A 283 6.92 -16.18 -3.92
CA THR A 283 6.03 -17.34 -4.00
C THR A 283 4.55 -16.99 -3.99
N LEU A 284 4.20 -15.76 -3.61
CA LEU A 284 2.83 -15.28 -3.52
C LEU A 284 2.69 -13.97 -4.29
N LEU A 285 1.63 -13.88 -5.09
CA LEU A 285 1.23 -12.66 -5.80
C LEU A 285 -0.06 -12.11 -5.18
N TYR A 286 -0.06 -10.83 -4.86
CA TYR A 286 -1.21 -10.11 -4.32
C TYR A 286 -1.68 -9.10 -5.36
N VAL A 287 -2.99 -9.03 -5.55
CA VAL A 287 -3.63 -8.09 -6.48
C VAL A 287 -4.85 -7.50 -5.79
N THR A 288 -4.98 -6.18 -5.83
CA THR A 288 -6.19 -5.50 -5.38
C THR A 288 -7.18 -5.36 -6.54
N ASP A 289 -8.46 -5.50 -6.21
CA ASP A 289 -9.59 -5.23 -7.08
C ASP A 289 -10.26 -3.94 -6.62
N THR A 290 -10.19 -2.90 -7.43
CA THR A 290 -10.77 -1.58 -7.14
C THR A 290 -12.15 -1.40 -7.78
N THR A 291 -12.85 -2.48 -8.12
CA THR A 291 -14.23 -2.41 -8.64
C THR A 291 -15.11 -1.47 -7.79
N LEU A 292 -15.90 -0.64 -8.48
CA LEU A 292 -16.70 0.43 -7.90
C LEU A 292 -17.40 0.08 -6.60
N THR A 293 -17.39 1.05 -5.68
CA THR A 293 -18.26 1.08 -4.50
C THR A 293 -19.20 2.27 -4.56
N ALA A 294 -20.08 2.40 -3.55
CA ALA A 294 -20.91 3.59 -3.39
C ALA A 294 -20.07 4.89 -3.19
N GLU A 295 -18.80 4.78 -2.79
CA GLU A 295 -17.90 5.92 -2.52
C GLU A 295 -16.74 6.02 -3.53
N SER A 296 -16.11 4.91 -3.90
CA SER A 296 -15.09 4.91 -4.95
C SER A 296 -15.77 4.97 -6.32
N LYS A 297 -15.48 6.03 -7.08
CA LYS A 297 -15.84 6.17 -8.50
C LYS A 297 -14.73 5.69 -9.45
N ILE A 298 -13.65 5.14 -8.91
CA ILE A 298 -12.55 4.55 -9.66
C ILE A 298 -13.00 3.12 -10.01
N GLY A 299 -13.28 2.87 -11.30
CA GLY A 299 -13.90 1.63 -11.81
C GLY A 299 -15.20 1.87 -12.59
N HIS A 300 -15.67 0.92 -13.40
CA HIS A 300 -16.91 1.07 -14.20
C HIS A 300 -17.86 -0.13 -14.04
N SER A 301 -18.85 0.01 -13.16
CA SER A 301 -20.11 -0.76 -13.13
C SER A 301 -21.10 -0.09 -12.17
N SER A 302 -22.05 0.68 -12.70
CA SER A 302 -23.14 1.30 -11.92
C SER A 302 -24.11 0.28 -11.30
N ASN A 303 -23.84 -1.02 -11.44
CA ASN A 303 -24.78 -2.10 -11.17
C ASN A 303 -24.36 -3.06 -10.04
N GLY A 304 -23.33 -2.73 -9.25
CA GLY A 304 -23.11 -3.37 -7.94
C GLY A 304 -22.65 -4.84 -7.95
N TRP A 305 -22.06 -5.32 -9.05
CA TRP A 305 -21.47 -6.66 -9.12
C TRP A 305 -19.95 -6.56 -8.94
N GLY A 306 -19.49 -6.60 -7.69
CA GLY A 306 -18.07 -6.53 -7.33
C GLY A 306 -17.88 -6.25 -5.84
N SER A 307 -16.64 -6.37 -5.35
CA SER A 307 -16.29 -5.97 -3.99
C SER A 307 -14.85 -5.44 -4.01
N PRO A 308 -14.55 -4.29 -3.39
CA PRO A 308 -13.18 -3.83 -3.28
C PRO A 308 -12.42 -4.84 -2.41
N SER A 309 -11.55 -5.61 -3.04
CA SER A 309 -11.06 -6.86 -2.48
C SER A 309 -9.57 -6.97 -2.65
N ILE A 310 -8.96 -7.71 -1.74
CA ILE A 310 -7.54 -8.05 -1.80
C ILE A 310 -7.48 -9.55 -2.07
N TYR A 311 -6.88 -9.93 -3.19
CA TYR A 311 -6.69 -11.33 -3.55
C TYR A 311 -5.21 -11.72 -3.43
N GLN A 312 -5.00 -12.99 -3.15
CA GLN A 312 -3.70 -13.64 -3.14
C GLN A 312 -3.74 -14.85 -4.06
N TYR A 313 -2.65 -15.08 -4.77
CA TYR A 313 -2.38 -16.26 -5.59
C TYR A 313 -1.06 -16.87 -5.14
N GLU A 314 -0.98 -18.18 -5.17
CA GLU A 314 0.30 -18.89 -5.16
C GLU A 314 0.94 -18.79 -6.55
N LEU A 315 2.24 -18.58 -6.63
CA LEU A 315 2.98 -18.62 -7.89
C LEU A 315 3.61 -20.01 -8.06
N SER A 316 3.36 -20.66 -9.20
CA SER A 316 4.15 -21.84 -9.56
C SER A 316 5.59 -21.45 -9.92
N PRO A 317 6.53 -22.42 -10.02
CA PRO A 317 7.94 -22.12 -10.32
C PRO A 317 8.16 -21.32 -11.61
N ASP A 318 7.26 -21.41 -12.59
CA ASP A 318 7.23 -20.66 -13.85
C ASP A 318 6.51 -19.29 -13.74
N GLY A 319 5.95 -18.96 -12.58
CA GLY A 319 5.31 -17.69 -12.27
C GLY A 319 3.84 -17.58 -12.68
N TYR A 320 3.16 -18.69 -12.99
CA TYR A 320 1.71 -18.64 -13.21
C TYR A 320 0.94 -18.64 -11.88
N PRO A 321 -0.12 -17.82 -11.77
CA PRO A 321 -0.94 -17.73 -10.57
C PRO A 321 -1.83 -18.97 -10.40
N LYS A 322 -1.93 -19.46 -9.17
CA LYS A 322 -2.73 -20.61 -8.75
C LYS A 322 -3.43 -20.31 -7.43
N ASN A 323 -4.43 -21.13 -7.09
CA ASN A 323 -5.05 -21.15 -5.77
C ASN A 323 -5.52 -19.76 -5.29
N LYS A 324 -6.30 -19.05 -6.11
CA LYS A 324 -6.87 -17.74 -5.77
C LYS A 324 -7.55 -17.79 -4.41
N ARG A 325 -7.19 -16.87 -3.52
CA ARG A 325 -7.74 -16.72 -2.18
C ARG A 325 -8.13 -15.27 -1.93
N LEU A 326 -9.35 -15.04 -1.43
CA LEU A 326 -9.73 -13.76 -0.85
C LEU A 326 -8.99 -13.56 0.48
N VAL A 327 -8.22 -12.49 0.58
CA VAL A 327 -7.54 -12.07 1.82
C VAL A 327 -8.49 -11.27 2.69
N GLY A 328 -9.25 -10.37 2.10
CA GLY A 328 -10.23 -9.54 2.80
C GLY A 328 -10.85 -8.49 1.90
N PHE A 329 -11.89 -7.86 2.43
CA PHE A 329 -12.52 -6.70 1.82
C PHE A 329 -11.90 -5.41 2.34
N THR A 330 -11.89 -4.40 1.48
CA THR A 330 -11.66 -3.01 1.86
C THR A 330 -12.90 -2.49 2.54
N ARG A 331 -12.73 -1.89 3.71
CA ARG A 331 -13.86 -1.41 4.52
C ARG A 331 -14.48 -0.16 3.87
N ARG A 332 -13.65 0.82 3.47
CA ARG A 332 -14.08 2.10 2.92
C ARG A 332 -13.32 2.42 1.62
N GLY A 333 -14.05 2.88 0.60
CA GLY A 333 -13.45 3.24 -0.69
C GLY A 333 -12.99 2.00 -1.46
N ALA A 334 -11.70 1.93 -1.77
CA ALA A 334 -11.04 0.81 -2.40
C ALA A 334 -9.66 0.56 -1.77
N SER A 335 -9.10 -0.64 -1.96
CA SER A 335 -7.68 -0.89 -1.69
C SER A 335 -6.92 -0.59 -2.97
N ASP A 336 -6.23 0.54 -2.98
CA ASP A 336 -5.48 1.04 -4.13
C ASP A 336 -4.08 0.38 -4.12
N GLY A 337 -3.01 1.15 -3.88
CA GLY A 337 -1.66 0.62 -3.69
C GLY A 337 -1.53 -0.42 -2.56
N ILE A 338 -0.71 -1.44 -2.81
CA ILE A 338 -0.46 -2.58 -1.91
C ILE A 338 1.04 -2.86 -1.75
N HIS A 339 1.47 -3.11 -0.51
CA HIS A 339 2.84 -3.51 -0.19
C HIS A 339 2.85 -4.73 0.74
N ILE A 340 3.84 -5.60 0.57
CA ILE A 340 4.09 -6.75 1.44
C ILE A 340 5.44 -6.55 2.11
N ASP A 341 5.42 -6.51 3.43
CA ASP A 341 6.65 -6.38 4.20
C ASP A 341 7.33 -7.74 4.43
N ASP A 342 8.54 -7.72 4.99
CA ASP A 342 9.38 -8.90 5.18
C ASP A 342 8.83 -9.87 6.23
N ALA A 343 7.87 -9.44 7.06
CA ALA A 343 7.12 -10.31 7.98
C ALA A 343 5.88 -10.92 7.32
N GLY A 344 5.64 -10.65 6.03
CA GLY A 344 4.48 -11.10 5.27
C GLY A 344 3.19 -10.35 5.60
N ARG A 345 3.27 -9.22 6.31
CA ARG A 345 2.09 -8.39 6.56
C ARG A 345 1.69 -7.69 5.27
N ILE A 346 0.40 -7.53 5.11
CA ILE A 346 -0.23 -6.97 3.91
C ILE A 346 -0.65 -5.55 4.25
N TRP A 347 -0.05 -4.58 3.55
CA TRP A 347 -0.32 -3.16 3.74
C TRP A 347 -1.09 -2.67 2.52
N THR A 348 -2.20 -1.98 2.72
CA THR A 348 -3.00 -1.39 1.63
C THR A 348 -3.33 0.05 1.91
N ALA A 349 -3.37 0.84 0.85
CA ALA A 349 -3.87 2.20 0.86
C ALA A 349 -5.39 2.14 0.71
N GLU A 350 -6.10 2.58 1.74
CA GLU A 350 -7.56 2.64 1.76
C GLU A 350 -8.02 4.03 2.17
N TYR A 351 -9.31 4.33 2.04
CA TYR A 351 -9.82 5.67 2.37
C TYR A 351 -9.80 5.95 3.89
N GLU A 352 -9.66 4.92 4.72
CA GLU A 352 -9.41 5.08 6.17
C GLU A 352 -7.92 5.34 6.48
N GLY A 353 -7.04 5.09 5.51
CA GLY A 353 -5.60 5.32 5.57
C GLY A 353 -4.80 4.08 5.20
N VAL A 354 -3.58 3.95 5.73
CA VAL A 354 -2.76 2.75 5.47
C VAL A 354 -3.19 1.65 6.43
N VAL A 355 -3.80 0.59 5.90
CA VAL A 355 -4.36 -0.52 6.67
C VAL A 355 -3.35 -1.67 6.69
N VAL A 356 -3.00 -2.13 7.88
CA VAL A 356 -2.06 -3.25 8.07
C VAL A 356 -2.82 -4.51 8.44
N ARG A 357 -2.62 -5.57 7.68
CA ARG A 357 -3.16 -6.91 7.93
C ARG A 357 -2.04 -7.89 8.20
N SER A 358 -2.32 -8.89 9.03
CA SER A 358 -1.47 -10.07 9.17
C SER A 358 -1.44 -10.89 7.87
N PRO A 359 -0.50 -11.83 7.72
CA PRO A 359 -0.41 -12.69 6.53
C PRO A 359 -1.70 -13.46 6.20
N ASN A 360 -2.54 -13.74 7.19
CA ASN A 360 -3.81 -14.44 6.99
C ASN A 360 -4.98 -13.52 6.57
N GLY A 361 -4.82 -12.20 6.63
CA GLY A 361 -5.83 -11.20 6.26
C GLY A 361 -6.48 -10.45 7.42
N ARG A 362 -6.22 -10.84 8.68
CA ARG A 362 -6.74 -10.11 9.86
C ARG A 362 -6.17 -8.69 9.91
N VAL A 363 -7.02 -7.67 10.01
CA VAL A 363 -6.62 -6.28 10.25
C VAL A 363 -6.01 -6.13 11.64
N LEU A 364 -4.80 -5.56 11.68
CA LEU A 364 -4.00 -5.33 12.88
C LEU A 364 -4.12 -3.89 13.37
N GLY A 365 -4.13 -2.93 12.46
CA GLY A 365 -4.26 -1.51 12.78
C GLY A 365 -4.22 -0.64 11.53
N ILE A 366 -4.38 0.67 11.74
CA ILE A 366 -4.51 1.68 10.69
C ILE A 366 -3.65 2.89 11.03
N PHE A 367 -2.90 3.38 10.05
CA PHE A 367 -2.34 4.72 10.03
C PHE A 367 -3.43 5.67 9.50
N ASN A 368 -4.03 6.44 10.40
CA ASN A 368 -5.34 7.06 10.22
C ASN A 368 -5.31 8.26 9.25
N ALA A 369 -5.98 8.14 8.11
CA ALA A 369 -6.10 9.22 7.13
C ALA A 369 -6.83 10.46 7.68
N GLU A 370 -7.81 10.31 8.58
CA GLU A 370 -8.49 11.49 9.18
C GLU A 370 -7.50 12.41 9.90
N TYR A 371 -6.48 11.84 10.51
CA TYR A 371 -5.43 12.60 11.18
C TYR A 371 -4.44 13.21 10.17
N PHE A 372 -3.89 12.40 9.26
CA PHE A 372 -2.83 12.87 8.35
C PHE A 372 -3.31 13.95 7.36
N LEU A 373 -4.61 13.99 7.08
CA LEU A 373 -5.28 14.99 6.24
C LEU A 373 -6.09 16.01 7.04
N GLU A 374 -5.94 16.07 8.37
CA GLU A 374 -6.68 17.04 9.17
C GLU A 374 -6.39 18.48 8.68
N GLY A 375 -7.46 19.24 8.45
CA GLY A 375 -7.39 20.60 7.91
C GLY A 375 -6.97 20.72 6.44
N ASP A 376 -6.79 19.62 5.72
CA ASP A 376 -6.47 19.61 4.28
C ASP A 376 -7.73 19.40 3.44
N ALA A 377 -8.48 20.48 3.19
CA ALA A 377 -9.70 20.41 2.41
C ALA A 377 -9.48 19.87 0.97
N GLN A 378 -8.30 20.12 0.40
CA GLN A 378 -7.95 19.65 -0.95
C GLN A 378 -7.66 18.15 -0.94
N GLY A 379 -6.78 17.66 -0.05
CA GLY A 379 -6.49 16.23 0.07
C GLY A 379 -7.69 15.40 0.50
N LEU A 380 -8.66 15.98 1.21
CA LEU A 380 -9.95 15.35 1.54
C LEU A 380 -10.94 15.29 0.38
N ALA A 381 -10.72 16.03 -0.71
CA ALA A 381 -11.60 16.03 -1.88
C ALA A 381 -11.34 14.87 -2.85
N GLN A 382 -10.23 14.13 -2.63
CA GLN A 382 -9.74 13.04 -3.48
C GLN A 382 -9.67 11.72 -2.68
N PRO A 383 -9.35 10.57 -3.31
CA PRO A 383 -8.94 9.39 -2.55
C PRO A 383 -7.85 9.78 -1.55
N LYS A 384 -8.13 9.59 -0.26
CA LYS A 384 -7.34 10.19 0.81
C LYS A 384 -5.85 9.82 0.75
N ILE A 385 -5.57 8.53 0.63
CA ILE A 385 -4.23 7.95 0.47
C ILE A 385 -4.39 6.86 -0.60
N ALA A 386 -3.72 7.03 -1.74
CA ALA A 386 -3.74 6.08 -2.86
C ALA A 386 -2.54 5.12 -2.82
N ASN A 387 -1.38 5.60 -2.36
CA ASN A 387 -0.20 4.76 -2.22
C ASN A 387 0.71 5.23 -1.06
N PHE A 388 1.76 4.47 -0.79
CA PHE A 388 2.74 4.73 0.27
C PHE A 388 4.02 3.97 -0.06
N ALA A 389 5.11 4.22 0.66
CA ALA A 389 6.35 3.43 0.53
C ALA A 389 6.72 2.78 1.86
N LEU A 390 7.23 1.55 1.79
CA LEU A 390 7.93 0.90 2.90
C LEU A 390 9.43 0.96 2.62
N ALA A 391 10.15 1.77 3.40
CA ALA A 391 11.57 2.08 3.21
C ALA A 391 12.37 1.70 4.46
N ASN A 392 13.05 0.55 4.45
CA ASN A 392 13.68 -0.02 5.64
C ASN A 392 12.70 -0.10 6.83
N ASP A 393 12.86 0.72 7.86
CA ASP A 393 12.00 0.85 9.05
C ASP A 393 11.09 2.08 9.01
N THR A 394 10.93 2.69 7.82
CA THR A 394 10.18 3.93 7.62
C THR A 394 8.99 3.70 6.69
N LEU A 395 7.80 4.06 7.14
CA LEU A 395 6.62 4.25 6.28
C LEU A 395 6.63 5.68 5.75
N VAL A 396 6.53 5.84 4.43
CA VAL A 396 6.30 7.14 3.77
C VAL A 396 4.87 7.16 3.28
N ILE A 397 4.04 8.04 3.83
CA ILE A 397 2.62 8.18 3.47
C ILE A 397 2.48 9.30 2.44
N LEU A 398 1.95 8.96 1.27
CA LEU A 398 1.64 9.90 0.19
C LEU A 398 0.17 10.32 0.34
N ALA A 399 -0.05 11.49 0.93
CA ALA A 399 -1.36 11.98 1.33
C ALA A 399 -1.77 13.19 0.49
N GLN A 400 -1.76 13.03 -0.83
CA GLN A 400 -2.12 14.01 -1.86
C GLN A 400 -1.29 15.30 -1.77
N THR A 401 -1.70 16.27 -0.95
CA THR A 401 -0.97 17.54 -0.75
C THR A 401 0.12 17.47 0.32
N ARG A 402 0.29 16.30 0.96
CA ARG A 402 1.22 16.10 2.07
C ARG A 402 2.04 14.83 1.91
N ILE A 403 3.26 14.86 2.41
CA ILE A 403 4.06 13.65 2.67
C ILE A 403 4.36 13.56 4.16
N TRP A 404 4.07 12.40 4.75
CA TRP A 404 4.45 12.07 6.12
C TRP A 404 5.47 10.94 6.13
N THR A 405 6.37 10.95 7.10
CA THR A 405 7.20 9.78 7.43
C THR A 405 6.90 9.29 8.82
N VAL A 406 6.83 7.98 9.01
CA VAL A 406 6.66 7.31 10.30
C VAL A 406 7.75 6.26 10.43
N ASN A 407 8.69 6.47 11.36
CA ASN A 407 9.60 5.39 11.73
C ASN A 407 8.84 4.38 12.59
N VAL A 408 8.92 3.09 12.26
CA VAL A 408 8.32 2.02 13.05
C VAL A 408 9.40 1.31 13.88
N GLY A 409 8.99 0.45 14.81
CA GLY A 409 9.92 -0.21 15.75
C GLY A 409 10.75 -1.36 15.17
N GLN A 410 10.68 -1.61 13.86
CA GLN A 410 11.36 -2.74 13.20
C GLN A 410 11.56 -2.49 11.71
N VAL A 411 12.48 -3.23 11.10
CA VAL A 411 12.66 -3.26 9.65
C VAL A 411 11.41 -3.85 8.99
N LEU A 412 10.81 -3.09 8.09
CA LEU A 412 9.70 -3.49 7.23
C LEU A 412 10.22 -4.19 5.98
N VAL A 413 11.25 -3.65 5.35
CA VAL A 413 11.76 -4.10 4.06
C VAL A 413 13.29 -4.12 4.12
N ASP A 414 13.89 -5.30 4.01
CA ASP A 414 15.34 -5.42 3.93
C ASP A 414 15.84 -4.91 2.56
N PRO A 415 16.86 -4.04 2.51
CA PRO A 415 17.41 -3.52 1.25
C PRO A 415 17.91 -4.62 0.29
N THR A 416 18.31 -5.80 0.79
CA THR A 416 18.82 -6.88 -0.08
C THR A 416 17.72 -7.64 -0.81
N ARG A 417 16.44 -7.44 -0.47
CA ARG A 417 15.34 -8.24 -1.02
C ARG A 417 15.06 -7.99 -2.51
N PHE A 418 15.54 -6.87 -3.05
CA PHE A 418 15.27 -6.46 -4.42
C PHE A 418 16.33 -6.92 -5.42
N ARG A 419 17.27 -7.77 -5.01
CA ARG A 419 18.38 -8.23 -5.84
C ARG A 419 18.23 -9.72 -6.18
N LEU A 420 18.68 -10.09 -7.38
CA LEU A 420 18.71 -11.47 -7.89
C LEU A 420 19.73 -12.35 -7.16
#